data_AF-A0A969SGS8-F1
#
_entry.id   AF-A0A969SGS8-F1
#
_cell.length_a   1.000
_cell.length_b   1.000
_cell.length_c   1.000
_cell.angle_alpha   90.00
_cell.angle_beta   90.00
_cell.angle_gamma   90.00
#
_symmetry.space_group_name_H-M   'P 1'
#
loop_
_entity.id
_entity.type
_entity.pdbx_description
1 polymer ?
#
loop_
_entity_poly.entity_id
_entity_poly.type
_entity_poly.pdbx_seq_one_letter_code
_entity_poly.pdbx_strand_id
1 'polypeptide(L)' 'MTVEDGAKHWYVARDGNKPGRISEAEIRAIAAHGYFRPSDLVWRPGFTEWRPALTVFAPVPQTGRPSAGTA' A
#
# COMPACT_ATOMS: atom_id res chain seq x y z
N MET A 1 -4.11 -7.89 -29.60
CA MET A 1 -3.89 -8.92 -28.57
C MET A 1 -3.80 -8.18 -27.25
N THR A 2 -4.94 -8.02 -26.60
CA THR A 2 -5.17 -7.07 -25.50
C THR A 2 -5.50 -7.92 -24.28
N VAL A 3 -4.55 -8.06 -23.35
CA VAL A 3 -4.77 -8.77 -22.08
C VAL A 3 -4.30 -7.90 -20.92
N GLU A 4 -5.27 -7.35 -20.19
CA GLU A 4 -5.26 -7.29 -18.72
C GLU A 4 -4.21 -6.41 -18.01
N ASP A 5 -3.83 -5.27 -18.59
CA ASP A 5 -3.18 -4.17 -17.85
C ASP A 5 -4.24 -3.32 -17.11
N GLY A 6 -5.16 -3.98 -16.38
CA GLY A 6 -6.22 -3.32 -15.61
C GLY A 6 -6.09 -3.55 -14.12
N ALA A 7 -5.45 -4.64 -13.71
CA ALA A 7 -5.35 -5.07 -12.32
C ALA A 7 -4.04 -4.66 -11.62
N LYS A 8 -3.12 -3.99 -12.33
CA LYS A 8 -1.74 -3.74 -11.83
C LYS A 8 -1.33 -2.27 -11.82
N HIS A 9 -2.25 -1.33 -12.06
CA HIS A 9 -1.95 0.09 -11.94
C HIS A 9 -2.27 0.59 -10.55
N TRP A 10 -1.23 0.98 -9.84
CA TRP A 10 -1.35 1.69 -8.58
C TRP A 10 -0.98 3.16 -8.78
N TYR A 11 -1.59 4.01 -7.97
CA TYR A 11 -1.40 5.44 -7.99
C TYR A 11 -0.98 5.88 -6.60
N VAL A 12 0.06 6.71 -6.51
CA VAL A 12 0.55 7.24 -5.23
C VAL A 12 0.49 8.77 -5.27
N ALA A 13 -0.22 9.37 -4.33
CA ALA A 13 -0.31 10.81 -4.15
C ALA A 13 0.44 11.23 -2.87
N ARG A 14 1.33 12.22 -3.02
CA ARG A 14 2.19 12.76 -1.94
C ARG A 14 2.09 14.27 -1.92
N ASP A 15 1.77 14.87 -0.77
CA ASP A 15 1.86 16.32 -0.53
C ASP A 15 1.18 17.20 -1.62
N GLY A 16 0.05 16.75 -2.17
CA GLY A 16 -0.68 17.47 -3.24
C GLY A 16 0.01 17.44 -4.61
N ASN A 17 1.08 16.67 -4.77
CA ASN A 17 1.73 16.47 -6.06
C ASN A 17 0.92 15.52 -6.95
N LYS A 18 1.16 15.60 -8.27
CA LYS A 18 0.43 14.74 -9.23
C LYS A 18 0.68 13.27 -8.90
N PRO A 19 -0.37 12.45 -8.82
CA PRO A 19 -0.20 11.05 -8.49
C PRO A 19 0.61 10.33 -9.57
N GLY A 20 1.67 9.65 -9.15
CA GLY A 20 2.49 8.82 -10.02
C GLY A 20 1.83 7.46 -10.24
N ARG A 21 1.72 7.02 -11.49
CA ARG A 21 1.34 5.63 -11.80
C ARG A 21 2.55 4.73 -11.58
N ILE A 22 2.38 3.66 -10.83
CA ILE A 22 3.39 2.62 -10.62
C ILE A 22 2.73 1.25 -10.70
N SER A 23 3.54 0.23 -10.96
CA SER A 23 3.05 -1.16 -11.05
C SER A 23 2.84 -1.79 -9.66
N GLU A 24 2.01 -2.83 -9.57
CA GLU A 24 1.83 -3.55 -8.30
C GLU A 24 3.15 -4.11 -7.72
N ALA A 25 4.07 -4.60 -8.55
CA ALA A 25 5.37 -5.08 -8.08
C ALA A 25 6.19 -3.94 -7.43
N GLU A 26 6.10 -2.75 -8.01
CA GLU A 26 6.83 -1.56 -7.57
C GLU A 26 6.26 -1.04 -6.25
N ILE A 27 4.93 -0.96 -6.13
CA ILE A 27 4.29 -0.49 -4.89
C ILE A 27 4.54 -1.46 -3.72
N ARG A 28 4.58 -2.77 -4.00
CA ARG A 28 4.95 -3.79 -2.99
C ARG A 28 6.42 -3.68 -2.59
N ALA A 29 7.32 -3.39 -3.53
CA ALA A 29 8.72 -3.12 -3.18
C ALA A 29 8.84 -1.88 -2.29
N ILE A 30 8.17 -0.78 -2.63
CA ILE A 30 8.12 0.45 -1.81
C ILE A 30 7.55 0.16 -0.41
N ALA A 31 6.48 -0.65 -0.33
CA ALA A 31 5.91 -1.13 0.93
C ALA A 31 6.94 -1.90 1.77
N ALA A 32 7.61 -2.88 1.15
CA ALA A 32 8.57 -3.75 1.80
C ALA A 32 9.81 -2.98 2.29
N HIS A 33 10.24 -1.96 1.55
CA HIS A 33 11.32 -1.07 1.96
C HIS A 33 10.88 -0.01 2.99
N GLY A 34 9.58 0.17 3.22
CA GLY A 34 9.06 1.18 4.15
C GLY A 34 9.22 2.62 3.63
N TYR A 35 9.24 2.83 2.31
CA TYR A 35 9.40 4.17 1.71
C TYR A 35 8.11 5.01 1.72
N PHE A 36 7.00 4.45 2.21
CA PHE A 36 5.76 5.20 2.39
C PHE A 36 5.83 6.11 3.61
N ARG A 37 5.46 7.37 3.39
CA ARG A 37 5.17 8.34 4.43
C ARG A 37 3.74 8.13 4.94
N PRO A 38 3.46 8.51 6.19
CA PRO A 38 2.09 8.52 6.72
C PRO A 38 1.13 9.42 5.92
N SER A 39 1.67 10.43 5.23
CA SER A 39 0.92 11.31 4.33
C SER A 39 0.76 10.78 2.90
N ASP A 40 1.35 9.62 2.57
CA ASP A 40 1.19 9.02 1.24
C ASP A 40 -0.16 8.32 1.13
N LEU A 41 -0.89 8.71 0.09
CA LEU A 41 -2.16 8.11 -0.28
C LEU A 41 -1.96 7.22 -1.50
N VAL A 42 -2.51 6.02 -1.45
CA VAL A 42 -2.47 5.04 -2.55
C VAL A 42 -3.88 4.76 -3.04
N TRP A 43 -4.00 4.63 -4.35
CA TRP A 43 -5.25 4.26 -5.00
C TRP A 43 -4.98 3.22 -6.09
N ARG A 44 -5.96 2.37 -6.33
CA ARG A 44 -5.94 1.38 -7.42
C ARG A 44 -7.35 1.22 -7.98
N PRO A 45 -7.49 0.79 -9.25
CA PRO A 45 -8.78 0.40 -9.79
C PRO A 45 -9.39 -0.68 -8.89
N GLY A 46 -10.62 -0.43 -8.42
CA GLY A 46 -11.31 -1.24 -7.41
C GLY A 46 -11.40 -0.60 -6.02
N PHE A 47 -10.65 0.47 -5.75
CA PHE A 47 -10.86 1.29 -4.56
C PHE A 47 -11.88 2.41 -4.82
N THR A 48 -12.82 2.57 -3.89
CA THR A 48 -13.80 3.67 -3.93
C THR A 48 -13.13 5.04 -3.76
N GLU A 49 -12.04 5.10 -3.00
CA GLU A 49 -11.34 6.33 -2.64
C GLU A 49 -9.85 6.07 -2.34
N TRP A 50 -9.06 7.14 -2.28
CA TRP A 50 -7.65 7.08 -1.90
C TRP A 50 -7.51 6.61 -0.46
N ARG A 51 -6.59 5.66 -0.22
CA ARG A 51 -6.35 5.11 1.12
C ARG A 51 -4.93 5.36 1.58
N PRO A 52 -4.67 5.50 2.88
CA PRO A 52 -3.30 5.65 3.39
C PRO A 52 -2.46 4.43 3.02
N ALA A 53 -1.26 4.66 2.48
CA ALA A 53 -0.35 3.58 2.09
C ALA A 53 -0.06 2.63 3.27
N LEU A 54 0.15 3.20 4.45
CA LEU A 54 0.41 2.45 5.69
C LEU A 54 -0.79 1.61 6.16
N THR A 55 -2.02 1.96 5.76
CA THR A 55 -3.20 1.15 6.07
C THR A 55 -3.38 0.01 5.07
N VAL A 56 -3.06 0.27 3.80
CA VAL A 56 -3.20 -0.72 2.72
C VAL A 56 -2.09 -1.76 2.78
N PHE A 57 -0.87 -1.31 3.03
CA PHE A 57 0.32 -2.14 3.17
C PHE A 57 0.75 -2.22 4.63
N ALA A 58 -0.21 -2.33 5.54
CA ALA A 58 0.07 -2.43 6.96
C ALA A 58 1.11 -3.52 7.20
N PRO A 59 2.22 -3.23 7.91
CA PRO A 59 3.09 -4.29 8.37
C PRO A 59 2.20 -5.18 9.23
N VAL A 60 2.13 -6.47 8.89
CA VAL A 60 1.38 -7.44 9.68
C VAL A 60 1.76 -7.20 11.13
N PRO A 61 0.82 -6.81 12.02
CA PRO A 61 1.15 -6.87 13.43
C PRO A 61 1.48 -8.32 13.64
N GLN A 62 2.70 -8.62 14.10
CA GLN A 62 2.97 -9.89 14.73
C GLN A 62 2.10 -9.94 15.98
N THR A 63 0.79 -10.12 15.81
CA THR A 63 -0.15 -10.52 16.85
C THR A 63 0.17 -11.98 17.11
N GLY A 64 1.32 -12.16 17.74
CA GLY A 64 2.03 -13.42 17.88
C GLY A 64 3.01 -13.32 19.05
N ARG A 65 2.62 -12.60 20.09
CA ARG A 65 2.99 -12.97 21.45
C ARG A 65 1.76 -12.75 22.31
N PRO A 66 0.87 -13.76 22.47
CA PRO A 66 0.18 -13.84 23.74
C PRO A 66 1.31 -13.85 24.76
N SER A 67 1.44 -12.75 25.51
CA SER A 67 2.13 -12.79 26.78
C SER A 67 1.41 -13.87 27.57
N ALA A 68 1.91 -15.10 27.52
CA ALA A 68 1.61 -16.14 28.49
C ALA A 68 2.29 -15.70 29.79
N GLY A 69 1.76 -14.64 30.38
CA GLY A 69 1.98 -14.22 31.74
C GLY A 69 0.72 -14.59 32.51
N THR A 70 0.75 -15.75 33.16
CA THR A 70 -0.18 -16.16 34.22
C THR A 70 0.62 -17.19 35.02
N ALA A 71 1.36 -16.72 36.03
CA ALA A 71 0.95 -16.70 37.44
C ALA A 71 0.94 -18.12 38.03
#